data_AF-A0A9X3MMD3-F1
#
_entry.id   AF-A0A9X3MMD3-F1
#
_cell.length_a   1.000
_cell.length_b   1.000
_cell.length_c   1.000
_cell.angle_alpha   90.00
_cell.angle_beta   90.00
_cell.angle_gamma   90.00
#
_symmetry.space_group_name_H-M   'P 1'
#
loop_
_entity.id
_entity.type
_entity.pdbx_description
1 polymer ?
#
loop_
_entity_poly.entity_id
_entity_poly.type
_entity_poly.pdbx_seq_one_letter_code
_entity_poly.pdbx_strand_id
1 'polypeptide(L)'
;MAAEGLQRETVYEIGRARFRVGYGDLTLVTADVLVSSDDNYLSMGGGISMALARAAGADMVAHARKLIPVAAGDVAVTTAGRVKAKYLFHAVTIDLDKRIYPDARCIDTLVRRSLELADALGVRTIAYPALGTGAGGFPFEEAADVMTRALAEHLAGDTTVEEVSLVLRARGGVSESDIELFYERVVGFAALNSQSERLAGAMQRLRQVGRAAGLPLLEEQLDELERALSDERSRFATRPRSRQDIDTLERTSGLAEIADRTIEITHAAGGRRYDDRRVEAQALQTRLEGLGTQLNVHMASLNKLEIQKAKYGGVGTPLILEHQIDEIGVEIDRVRQTMEGLREQLAVLDPSPDDHGR
;
A
#
# COMPACT_ATOMS: atom_id res chain seq x y z
N MET A 1 9.47 -13.69 -7.72
CA MET A 1 10.13 -14.83 -7.04
C MET A 1 9.62 -14.83 -5.61
N ALA A 2 9.25 -15.98 -5.05
CA ALA A 2 8.81 -16.04 -3.65
C ALA A 2 9.93 -15.51 -2.75
N ALA A 3 9.58 -14.71 -1.75
CA ALA A 3 10.53 -14.25 -0.75
C ALA A 3 11.04 -15.47 0.03
N GLU A 4 12.25 -15.96 -0.28
CA GLU A 4 12.91 -16.98 0.53
C GLU A 4 12.90 -16.53 2.00
N GLY A 5 12.32 -17.31 2.91
CA GLY A 5 12.26 -16.99 4.34
C GLY A 5 10.86 -16.72 4.90
N LEU A 6 9.84 -16.52 4.05
CA LEU A 6 8.43 -16.58 4.47
C LEU A 6 7.89 -18.02 4.35
N GLN A 7 7.13 -18.43 5.35
CA GLN A 7 6.33 -19.64 5.42
C GLN A 7 4.89 -19.22 5.70
N ARG A 8 3.93 -19.98 5.17
CA ARG A 8 2.48 -19.72 5.36
C ARG A 8 2.16 -18.24 5.09
N GLU A 9 2.50 -17.81 3.87
CA GLU A 9 2.24 -16.44 3.44
C GLU A 9 0.87 -16.33 2.79
N THR A 10 0.25 -15.18 3.02
CA THR A 10 -0.87 -14.69 2.23
C THR A 10 -0.39 -13.49 1.42
N VAL A 11 -0.76 -13.46 0.14
CA VAL A 11 -0.39 -12.40 -0.79
C VAL A 11 -1.64 -11.66 -1.20
N TYR A 12 -1.60 -10.34 -1.09
CA TYR A 12 -2.65 -9.42 -1.53
C TYR A 12 -2.10 -8.55 -2.64
N GLU A 13 -2.81 -8.42 -3.74
CA GLU A 13 -2.50 -7.43 -4.76
C GLU A 13 -3.15 -6.08 -4.42
N ILE A 14 -2.35 -5.02 -4.32
CA ILE A 14 -2.79 -3.64 -4.10
C ILE A 14 -2.27 -2.80 -5.26
N GLY A 15 -3.17 -2.48 -6.19
CA GLY A 15 -2.82 -1.75 -7.42
C GLY A 15 -1.91 -2.58 -8.31
N ARG A 16 -0.66 -2.13 -8.52
CA ARG A 16 0.37 -2.88 -9.26
C ARG A 16 1.34 -3.64 -8.36
N ALA A 17 1.20 -3.50 -7.04
CA ALA A 17 2.16 -3.99 -6.08
C ALA A 17 1.58 -5.12 -5.25
N ARG A 18 2.47 -5.98 -4.74
CA ARG A 18 2.12 -7.09 -3.85
C ARG A 18 2.34 -6.69 -2.41
N PHE A 19 1.37 -7.00 -1.57
CA PHE A 19 1.53 -6.98 -0.14
C PHE A 19 1.48 -8.40 0.41
N ARG A 20 2.61 -8.87 0.94
CA ARG A 20 2.74 -10.20 1.55
C ARG A 20 2.67 -10.07 3.05
N VAL A 21 1.97 -11.00 3.69
CA VAL A 21 2.04 -11.19 5.13
C VAL A 21 2.32 -12.66 5.39
N GLY A 22 3.32 -12.96 6.20
CA GLY A 22 3.65 -14.35 6.49
C GLY A 22 4.55 -14.53 7.68
N TYR A 23 4.70 -15.79 8.06
CA TYR A 23 5.56 -16.20 9.16
C TYR A 23 6.99 -16.39 8.71
N GLY A 24 7.95 -15.92 9.49
CA GLY A 24 9.32 -16.15 9.11
C GLY A 24 10.39 -15.56 10.02
N ASP A 25 11.59 -15.65 9.49
CA ASP A 25 12.75 -14.92 9.98
C ASP A 25 13.08 -13.81 8.99
N LEU A 26 12.82 -12.57 9.40
CA LEU A 26 13.13 -11.40 8.56
C LEU A 26 14.62 -11.36 8.15
N THR A 27 15.53 -11.95 8.93
CA THR A 27 16.96 -12.00 8.58
C THR A 27 17.28 -12.91 7.39
N LEU A 28 16.36 -13.81 7.03
CA LEU A 28 16.49 -14.74 5.90
C LEU A 28 15.80 -14.23 4.63
N VAL A 29 15.01 -13.17 4.74
CA VAL A 29 14.21 -12.60 3.64
C VAL A 29 15.11 -11.98 2.59
N THR A 30 14.79 -12.25 1.33
CA THR A 30 15.41 -11.59 0.18
C THR A 30 14.54 -10.44 -0.27
N ALA A 31 15.02 -9.21 -0.11
CA ALA A 31 14.36 -7.98 -0.55
C ALA A 31 15.43 -6.89 -0.77
N ASP A 32 15.11 -5.82 -1.50
CA ASP A 32 16.02 -4.68 -1.66
C ASP A 32 16.29 -4.01 -0.31
N VAL A 33 15.29 -3.95 0.58
CA VAL A 33 15.37 -3.37 1.92
C VAL A 33 14.80 -4.32 2.96
N LEU A 34 15.51 -4.51 4.08
CA LEU A 34 14.92 -5.02 5.32
C LEU A 34 14.86 -3.90 6.37
N VAL A 35 13.73 -3.80 7.05
CA VAL A 35 13.49 -2.77 8.06
C VAL A 35 13.73 -3.32 9.46
N SER A 36 14.44 -2.56 10.28
CA SER A 36 14.67 -2.83 11.69
C SER A 36 13.85 -1.87 12.55
N SER A 37 13.56 -2.27 13.80
CA SER A 37 12.96 -1.42 14.83
C SER A 37 14.03 -1.14 15.88
N ASP A 38 14.51 0.10 15.95
CA ASP A 38 15.68 0.50 16.73
C ASP A 38 15.37 1.61 17.75
N ASP A 39 16.31 1.82 18.67
CA ASP A 39 16.40 2.99 19.54
C ASP A 39 17.31 4.08 18.93
N ASN A 40 17.28 5.29 19.49
CA ASN A 40 18.00 6.46 18.99
C ASN A 40 19.54 6.32 18.95
N TYR A 41 20.11 5.32 19.61
CA TYR A 41 21.53 5.00 19.59
C TYR A 41 21.86 3.80 18.71
N LEU A 42 20.88 3.28 17.95
CA LEU A 42 21.01 2.07 17.13
C LEU A 42 21.73 0.96 17.92
N SER A 43 21.34 0.78 19.19
CA SER A 43 22.08 -0.11 20.10
C SER A 43 22.05 -1.57 19.64
N MET A 44 21.00 -1.94 18.90
CA MET A 44 20.73 -3.29 18.43
C MET A 44 20.76 -4.32 19.57
N GLY A 45 20.32 -3.91 20.77
CA GLY A 45 20.45 -4.68 22.01
C GLY A 45 19.44 -5.82 22.19
N GLY A 46 18.39 -5.90 21.36
CA GLY A 46 17.39 -6.95 21.48
C GLY A 46 16.46 -7.09 20.27
N GLY A 47 15.53 -8.05 20.34
CA GLY A 47 14.48 -8.21 19.33
C GLY A 47 15.00 -8.39 17.90
N ILE A 48 14.32 -7.74 16.96
CA ILE A 48 14.65 -7.83 15.54
C ILE A 48 15.95 -7.10 15.19
N SER A 49 16.24 -5.96 15.83
CA SER A 49 17.46 -5.20 15.56
C SER A 49 18.71 -5.98 15.91
N MET A 50 18.72 -6.70 17.04
CA MET A 50 19.82 -7.61 17.38
C MET A 50 19.95 -8.77 16.38
N ALA A 51 18.83 -9.33 15.93
CA ALA A 51 18.84 -10.44 14.98
C ALA A 51 19.44 -10.00 13.63
N LEU A 52 18.99 -8.86 13.10
CA LEU A 52 19.54 -8.25 11.88
C LEU A 52 21.02 -7.87 12.05
N ALA A 53 21.43 -7.32 13.21
CA ALA A 53 22.81 -7.00 13.49
C ALA A 53 23.74 -8.21 13.42
N ARG A 54 23.32 -9.33 14.03
CA ARG A 54 24.08 -10.59 14.01
C ARG A 54 24.18 -11.16 12.59
N ALA A 55 23.08 -11.14 11.85
CA ALA A 55 23.04 -11.63 10.48
C ALA A 55 23.91 -10.77 9.54
N ALA A 56 23.73 -9.44 9.57
CA ALA A 56 24.41 -8.49 8.71
C ALA A 56 25.91 -8.40 9.00
N GLY A 57 26.33 -8.55 10.26
CA GLY A 57 27.74 -8.58 10.66
C GLY A 57 28.33 -7.23 11.08
N ALA A 58 29.60 -7.26 11.48
CA ALA A 58 30.26 -6.15 12.16
C ALA A 58 30.40 -4.88 11.31
N ASP A 59 30.56 -5.01 9.99
CA ASP A 59 30.73 -3.87 9.10
C ASP A 59 29.47 -2.99 9.04
N MET A 60 28.29 -3.63 9.02
CA MET A 60 27.01 -2.92 9.10
C MET A 60 26.88 -2.19 10.45
N VAL A 61 27.21 -2.86 11.56
CA VAL A 61 27.17 -2.26 12.90
C VAL A 61 28.14 -1.06 13.00
N ALA A 62 29.32 -1.16 12.39
CA ALA A 62 30.28 -0.07 12.34
C ALA A 62 29.79 1.12 11.49
N HIS A 63 29.00 0.86 10.43
CA HIS A 63 28.31 1.89 9.66
C HIS A 63 27.23 2.57 10.50
N ALA A 64 26.34 1.81 11.15
CA ALA A 64 25.27 2.34 12.00
C ALA A 64 25.80 3.27 13.10
N ARG A 65 26.94 2.92 13.73
CA ARG A 65 27.60 3.74 14.75
C ARG A 65 28.05 5.13 14.29
N LYS A 66 28.17 5.37 12.98
CA LYS A 66 28.52 6.70 12.44
C LYS A 66 27.30 7.61 12.28
N LEU A 67 26.10 7.06 12.40
CA LEU A 67 24.84 7.77 12.17
C LEU A 67 24.18 8.26 13.47
N ILE A 68 24.66 7.81 14.63
CA ILE A 68 24.04 8.09 15.92
C ILE A 68 24.44 9.47 16.49
N PRO A 69 23.55 10.13 17.25
CA PRO A 69 22.17 9.72 17.54
C PRO A 69 21.22 10.02 16.37
N VAL A 70 20.17 9.21 16.25
CA VAL A 70 19.10 9.37 15.25
C VAL A 70 17.80 9.70 15.99
N ALA A 71 17.05 10.71 15.52
CA ALA A 71 15.82 11.12 16.18
C ALA A 71 14.75 10.02 16.12
N ALA A 72 13.99 9.84 17.21
CA ALA A 72 12.80 8.99 17.18
C ALA A 72 11.76 9.54 16.18
N GLY A 73 11.14 8.64 15.42
CA GLY A 73 10.30 8.97 14.28
C GLY A 73 11.07 9.20 12.98
N ASP A 74 12.39 8.96 12.96
CA ASP A 74 13.22 9.02 11.75
C ASP A 74 13.81 7.65 11.38
N VAL A 75 14.31 7.55 10.15
CA VAL A 75 14.86 6.31 9.57
C VAL A 75 16.31 6.52 9.15
N ALA A 76 17.23 5.74 9.72
CA ALA A 76 18.63 5.73 9.29
C ALA A 76 18.86 4.61 8.26
N VAL A 77 19.67 4.89 7.24
CA VAL A 77 19.96 3.94 6.15
C VAL A 77 21.40 3.46 6.26
N THR A 78 21.59 2.14 6.25
CA THR A 78 22.92 1.51 6.18
C THR A 78 23.01 0.52 5.03
N THR A 79 24.23 0.11 4.69
CA THR A 79 24.49 -1.07 3.85
C THR A 79 23.97 -2.32 4.55
N ALA A 80 23.42 -3.28 3.82
CA ALA A 80 22.84 -4.47 4.46
C ALA A 80 23.86 -5.48 5.04
N GLY A 81 25.16 -5.26 4.81
CA GLY A 81 26.20 -6.19 5.24
C GLY A 81 26.05 -7.54 4.54
N ARG A 82 25.89 -8.62 5.32
CA ARG A 82 25.77 -10.00 4.81
C ARG A 82 24.34 -10.51 4.62
N VAL A 83 23.31 -9.77 5.02
CA VAL A 83 21.92 -10.18 4.75
C VAL A 83 21.61 -10.05 3.26
N LYS A 84 20.59 -10.78 2.78
CA LYS A 84 20.17 -10.78 1.37
C LYS A 84 19.36 -9.53 1.01
N ALA A 85 19.96 -8.35 1.23
CA ALA A 85 19.37 -7.06 0.89
C ALA A 85 20.41 -6.05 0.40
N LYS A 86 19.95 -4.95 -0.18
CA LYS A 86 20.82 -3.82 -0.57
C LYS A 86 21.04 -2.89 0.62
N TYR A 87 19.95 -2.58 1.34
CA TYR A 87 19.97 -1.66 2.47
C TYR A 87 19.30 -2.27 3.71
N LEU A 88 19.72 -1.78 4.89
CA LEU A 88 18.94 -1.87 6.11
C LEU A 88 18.42 -0.49 6.47
N PHE A 89 17.10 -0.41 6.70
CA PHE A 89 16.45 0.81 7.20
C PHE A 89 16.19 0.64 8.70
N HIS A 90 16.80 1.49 9.51
CA HIS A 90 16.66 1.49 10.95
C HIS A 90 15.56 2.47 11.34
N ALA A 91 14.34 1.97 11.54
CA ALA A 91 13.22 2.77 11.99
C ALA A 91 13.34 3.03 13.50
N VAL A 92 13.58 4.28 13.89
CA VAL A 92 13.86 4.64 15.29
C VAL A 92 12.56 4.86 16.05
N THR A 93 12.18 3.85 16.82
CA THR A 93 10.91 3.78 17.56
C THR A 93 11.00 4.29 18.99
N ILE A 94 12.21 4.32 19.58
CA ILE A 94 12.44 4.62 21.01
C ILE A 94 13.49 5.73 21.13
N ASP A 95 13.23 6.73 21.96
CA ASP A 95 14.23 7.71 22.42
C ASP A 95 14.60 7.39 23.86
N LEU A 96 15.80 6.85 24.07
CA LEU A 96 16.27 6.42 25.39
C LEU A 96 16.55 7.61 26.33
N ASP A 97 17.00 8.74 25.79
CA ASP A 97 17.33 9.93 26.59
C ASP A 97 16.07 10.57 27.15
N LYS A 98 15.02 10.65 26.33
CA LYS A 98 13.73 11.25 26.69
C LYS A 98 12.74 10.24 27.26
N ARG A 99 13.08 8.95 27.25
CA ARG A 99 12.20 7.84 27.66
C ARG A 99 10.88 7.83 26.88
N ILE A 100 10.94 8.17 25.59
CA ILE A 100 9.78 8.14 24.69
C ILE A 100 9.70 6.75 24.06
N TYR A 101 8.52 6.16 24.16
CA TYR A 101 8.19 4.86 23.58
C TYR A 101 7.26 5.05 22.38
N PRO A 102 7.19 4.08 21.45
CA PRO A 102 6.37 4.19 20.25
C PRO A 102 4.89 4.35 20.56
N ASP A 103 4.24 5.26 19.83
CA ASP A 103 2.80 5.40 19.72
C ASP A 103 2.35 5.24 18.26
N ALA A 104 1.03 5.23 18.03
CA ALA A 104 0.46 5.07 16.68
C ALA A 104 0.99 6.12 15.68
N ARG A 105 1.23 7.36 16.12
CA ARG A 105 1.73 8.43 15.24
C ARG A 105 3.18 8.20 14.85
N CYS A 106 4.01 7.73 15.78
CA CYS A 106 5.40 7.36 15.55
C CYS A 106 5.48 6.23 14.51
N ILE A 107 4.67 5.17 14.66
CA ILE A 107 4.67 4.04 13.73
C ILE A 107 4.19 4.46 12.33
N ASP A 108 3.12 5.24 12.23
CA ASP A 108 2.62 5.77 10.95
C ASP A 108 3.72 6.58 10.23
N THR A 109 4.39 7.48 10.97
CA THR A 109 5.47 8.32 10.45
C THR A 109 6.64 7.49 9.95
N LEU A 110 7.09 6.48 10.72
CA LEU A 110 8.22 5.63 10.35
C LEU A 110 7.93 4.79 9.10
N VAL A 111 6.71 4.26 8.98
CA VAL A 111 6.31 3.52 7.77
C VAL A 111 6.31 4.45 6.57
N ARG A 112 5.68 5.63 6.65
CA ARG A 112 5.65 6.57 5.51
C ARG A 112 7.04 7.05 5.11
N ARG A 113 7.89 7.45 6.06
CA ARG A 113 9.27 7.88 5.78
C ARG A 113 10.11 6.78 5.16
N SER A 114 9.99 5.54 5.64
CA SER A 114 10.74 4.42 5.05
C SER A 114 10.30 4.12 3.62
N LEU A 115 9.02 4.31 3.28
CA LEU A 115 8.51 4.16 1.92
C LEU A 115 8.94 5.32 1.00
N GLU A 116 8.90 6.56 1.49
CA GLU A 116 9.44 7.72 0.77
C GLU A 116 10.94 7.57 0.45
N LEU A 117 11.71 7.04 1.40
CA LEU A 117 13.12 6.70 1.19
C LEU A 117 13.30 5.55 0.19
N ALA A 118 12.40 4.57 0.21
CA ALA A 118 12.41 3.47 -0.77
C ALA A 118 12.23 4.02 -2.19
N ASP A 119 11.27 4.92 -2.38
CA ASP A 119 11.03 5.58 -3.67
C ASP A 119 12.22 6.41 -4.13
N ALA A 120 12.78 7.24 -3.23
CA ALA A 120 13.96 8.04 -3.53
C ALA A 120 15.19 7.20 -3.93
N LEU A 121 15.27 5.95 -3.47
CA LEU A 121 16.36 5.02 -3.76
C LEU A 121 16.02 4.04 -4.89
N GLY A 122 14.83 4.12 -5.51
CA GLY A 122 14.38 3.20 -6.56
C GLY A 122 14.27 1.74 -6.08
N VAL A 123 13.91 1.55 -4.82
CA VAL A 123 13.74 0.24 -4.17
C VAL A 123 12.44 -0.39 -4.64
N ARG A 124 12.48 -1.66 -5.04
CA ARG A 124 11.29 -2.37 -5.54
C ARG A 124 10.68 -3.32 -4.52
N THR A 125 11.46 -3.79 -3.54
CA THR A 125 11.02 -4.79 -2.56
C THR A 125 11.45 -4.39 -1.15
N ILE A 126 10.51 -4.33 -0.20
CA ILE A 126 10.79 -3.94 1.19
C ILE A 126 10.11 -4.88 2.19
N ALA A 127 10.85 -5.31 3.21
CA ALA A 127 10.32 -6.23 4.23
C ALA A 127 10.38 -5.63 5.64
N TYR A 128 9.24 -5.67 6.33
CA TYR A 128 9.01 -5.07 7.64
C TYR A 128 8.75 -6.14 8.72
N PRO A 129 9.22 -5.94 9.95
CA PRO A 129 8.67 -6.59 11.14
C PRO A 129 7.45 -5.80 11.64
N ALA A 130 6.78 -6.28 12.69
CA ALA A 130 5.81 -5.45 13.43
C ALA A 130 6.54 -4.36 14.25
N LEU A 131 6.65 -3.16 13.70
CA LEU A 131 7.40 -2.04 14.29
C LEU A 131 6.87 -1.62 15.66
N GLY A 132 7.79 -1.24 16.56
CA GLY A 132 7.47 -0.77 17.92
C GLY A 132 6.93 -1.83 18.88
N THR A 133 6.63 -3.04 18.39
CA THR A 133 6.17 -4.15 19.23
C THR A 133 7.34 -4.79 20.00
N GLY A 134 7.01 -5.63 20.98
CA GLY A 134 8.02 -6.32 21.78
C GLY A 134 8.72 -5.38 22.75
N ALA A 135 9.99 -5.04 22.50
CA ALA A 135 10.78 -4.19 23.41
C ALA A 135 10.24 -2.76 23.52
N GLY A 136 9.61 -2.24 22.45
CA GLY A 136 8.95 -0.93 22.47
C GLY A 136 7.59 -0.93 23.18
N GLY A 137 7.02 -2.10 23.48
CA GLY A 137 5.76 -2.22 24.23
C GLY A 137 4.51 -1.75 23.48
N PHE A 138 4.60 -1.36 22.20
CA PHE A 138 3.42 -0.97 21.44
C PHE A 138 2.53 -2.19 21.17
N PRO A 139 1.19 -2.10 21.39
CA PRO A 139 0.29 -3.21 21.17
C PRO A 139 0.37 -3.75 19.73
N PHE A 140 0.44 -5.07 19.60
CA PHE A 140 0.63 -5.73 18.31
C PHE A 140 -0.51 -5.42 17.34
N GLU A 141 -1.74 -5.45 17.85
CA GLU A 141 -2.94 -5.17 17.08
C GLU A 141 -2.92 -3.74 16.55
N GLU A 142 -2.56 -2.76 17.37
CA GLU A 142 -2.46 -1.35 16.95
C GLU A 142 -1.30 -1.13 15.96
N ALA A 143 -0.17 -1.81 16.14
CA ALA A 143 0.95 -1.78 15.21
C ALA A 143 0.51 -2.27 13.83
N ALA A 144 -0.15 -3.42 13.77
CA ALA A 144 -0.64 -3.99 12.53
C ALA A 144 -1.62 -3.05 11.81
N ASP A 145 -2.55 -2.43 12.54
CA ASP A 145 -3.51 -1.49 11.95
C ASP A 145 -2.81 -0.32 11.27
N VAL A 146 -1.95 0.35 12.03
CA VAL A 146 -1.28 1.57 11.58
C VAL A 146 -0.34 1.25 10.43
N MET A 147 0.46 0.21 10.56
CA MET A 147 1.41 -0.19 9.52
C MET A 147 0.69 -0.60 8.25
N THR A 148 -0.28 -1.49 8.34
CA THR A 148 -1.01 -1.99 7.17
C THR A 148 -1.73 -0.86 6.44
N ARG A 149 -2.35 0.06 7.18
CA ARG A 149 -2.97 1.24 6.59
C ARG A 149 -1.96 2.06 5.78
N ALA A 150 -0.86 2.46 6.39
CA ALA A 150 0.16 3.27 5.73
C ALA A 150 0.80 2.54 4.53
N LEU A 151 1.06 1.24 4.65
CA LEU A 151 1.58 0.40 3.56
C LEU A 151 0.58 0.32 2.40
N ALA A 152 -0.68 -0.03 2.67
CA ALA A 152 -1.71 -0.16 1.66
C ALA A 152 -1.98 1.16 0.94
N GLU A 153 -2.05 2.28 1.67
CA GLU A 153 -2.19 3.62 1.09
C GLU A 153 -1.04 4.00 0.17
N HIS A 154 0.19 3.62 0.50
CA HIS A 154 1.35 3.90 -0.34
C HIS A 154 1.40 3.00 -1.58
N LEU A 155 1.16 1.68 -1.42
CA LEU A 155 1.14 0.72 -2.54
C LEU A 155 0.03 1.00 -3.55
N ALA A 156 -1.04 1.62 -3.07
CA ALA A 156 -2.12 2.18 -3.86
C ALA A 156 -1.70 3.38 -4.73
N GLY A 157 -0.66 4.10 -4.36
CA GLY A 157 -0.18 5.30 -5.05
C GLY A 157 0.71 4.98 -6.25
N ASP A 158 1.32 6.03 -6.80
CA ASP A 158 2.46 5.87 -7.68
C ASP A 158 3.72 5.68 -6.84
N THR A 159 4.25 4.46 -6.85
CA THR A 159 5.42 4.06 -6.05
C THR A 159 6.33 3.15 -6.87
N THR A 160 7.63 3.23 -6.65
CA THR A 160 8.62 2.29 -7.21
C THR A 160 8.57 0.91 -6.54
N VAL A 161 7.92 0.82 -5.38
CA VAL A 161 7.78 -0.41 -4.61
C VAL A 161 6.77 -1.34 -5.30
N GLU A 162 7.29 -2.46 -5.78
CA GLU A 162 6.50 -3.54 -6.39
C GLU A 162 6.03 -4.57 -5.34
N GLU A 163 6.71 -4.65 -4.19
CA GLU A 163 6.35 -5.60 -3.14
C GLU A 163 6.74 -5.12 -1.73
N VAL A 164 5.77 -5.21 -0.82
CA VAL A 164 6.00 -5.09 0.63
C VAL A 164 5.75 -6.44 1.28
N SER A 165 6.58 -6.84 2.24
CA SER A 165 6.36 -8.03 3.06
C SER A 165 6.32 -7.69 4.54
N LEU A 166 5.25 -8.07 5.25
CA LEU A 166 5.23 -8.12 6.71
C LEU A 166 5.60 -9.51 7.19
N VAL A 167 6.70 -9.59 7.93
CA VAL A 167 7.33 -10.85 8.33
C VAL A 167 7.24 -11.00 9.83
N LEU A 168 6.42 -11.95 10.25
CA LEU A 168 5.97 -12.06 11.63
C LEU A 168 6.52 -13.33 12.26
N ARG A 169 6.67 -13.30 13.57
CA ARG A 169 7.07 -14.46 14.36
C ARG A 169 6.13 -14.58 15.55
N ALA A 170 5.51 -15.75 15.71
CA ALA A 170 4.57 -16.01 16.79
C ALA A 170 5.24 -15.77 18.17
N ARG A 171 4.46 -15.20 19.09
CA ARG A 171 4.80 -15.04 20.51
C ARG A 171 3.59 -15.49 21.34
N GLY A 172 3.84 -15.96 22.56
CA GLY A 172 2.88 -16.72 23.35
C GLY A 172 1.47 -16.09 23.42
N GLY A 173 0.45 -16.89 23.11
CA GLY A 173 -0.96 -16.52 23.22
C GLY A 173 -1.69 -16.26 21.89
N VAL A 174 -0.98 -16.13 20.76
CA VAL A 174 -1.59 -15.89 19.44
C VAL A 174 -1.12 -16.97 18.46
N SER A 175 -2.05 -17.71 17.85
CA SER A 175 -1.72 -18.76 16.89
C SER A 175 -1.36 -18.17 15.52
N GLU A 176 -0.81 -19.01 14.64
CA GLU A 176 -0.42 -18.55 13.30
C GLU A 176 -1.62 -18.05 12.47
N SER A 177 -2.71 -18.82 12.52
CA SER A 177 -3.94 -18.51 11.81
C SER A 177 -4.64 -17.25 12.34
N ASP A 178 -4.48 -16.91 13.63
CA ASP A 178 -5.09 -15.71 14.20
C ASP A 178 -4.48 -14.43 13.64
N ILE A 179 -3.16 -14.45 13.41
CA ILE A 179 -2.43 -13.31 12.84
C ILE A 179 -2.73 -13.21 11.35
N GLU A 180 -2.67 -14.30 10.59
CA GLU A 180 -3.01 -14.28 9.15
C GLU A 180 -4.40 -13.69 8.93
N LEU A 181 -5.40 -14.18 9.67
CA LEU A 181 -6.76 -13.66 9.60
C LEU A 181 -6.85 -12.19 10.04
N PHE A 182 -6.06 -11.79 11.04
CA PHE A 182 -6.00 -10.40 11.46
C PHE A 182 -5.42 -9.48 10.40
N TYR A 183 -4.34 -9.87 9.73
CA TYR A 183 -3.78 -9.07 8.65
C TYR A 183 -4.65 -9.04 7.41
N GLU A 184 -5.24 -10.17 6.99
CA GLU A 184 -6.22 -10.20 5.89
C GLU A 184 -7.27 -9.11 6.05
N ARG A 185 -7.81 -9.04 7.26
CA ARG A 185 -8.82 -8.09 7.68
C ARG A 185 -8.35 -6.64 7.63
N VAL A 186 -7.18 -6.37 8.20
CA VAL A 186 -6.63 -5.00 8.23
C VAL A 186 -6.23 -4.56 6.82
N VAL A 187 -5.67 -5.45 5.99
CA VAL A 187 -5.29 -5.19 4.60
C VAL A 187 -6.53 -4.82 3.79
N GLY A 188 -7.58 -5.66 3.85
CA GLY A 188 -8.84 -5.41 3.13
C GLY A 188 -9.46 -4.07 3.52
N PHE A 189 -9.56 -3.80 4.82
CA PHE A 189 -10.08 -2.53 5.33
C PHE A 189 -9.22 -1.32 4.93
N ALA A 190 -7.90 -1.43 4.98
CA ALA A 190 -6.99 -0.38 4.55
C ALA A 190 -7.08 -0.12 3.04
N ALA A 191 -7.19 -1.18 2.24
CA ALA A 191 -7.37 -1.07 0.79
C ALA A 191 -8.68 -0.34 0.45
N LEU A 192 -9.80 -0.68 1.12
CA LEU A 192 -11.08 0.02 0.94
C LEU A 192 -10.99 1.51 1.30
N ASN A 193 -10.37 1.85 2.43
CA ASN A 193 -10.18 3.25 2.82
C ASN A 193 -9.31 4.01 1.81
N SER A 194 -8.19 3.43 1.39
CA SER A 194 -7.31 4.02 0.39
C SER A 194 -8.01 4.20 -0.97
N GLN A 195 -8.80 3.22 -1.41
CA GLN A 195 -9.62 3.34 -2.63
C GLN A 195 -10.62 4.50 -2.49
N SER A 196 -11.30 4.60 -1.35
CA SER A 196 -12.25 5.67 -1.08
C SER A 196 -11.60 7.06 -1.10
N GLU A 197 -10.42 7.21 -0.49
CA GLU A 197 -9.66 8.46 -0.50
C GLU A 197 -9.19 8.85 -1.91
N ARG A 198 -8.76 7.87 -2.72
CA ARG A 198 -8.39 8.11 -4.12
C ARG A 198 -9.58 8.51 -4.97
N LEU A 199 -10.74 7.88 -4.81
CA LEU A 199 -11.98 8.30 -5.48
C LEU A 199 -12.31 9.75 -5.11
N ALA A 200 -12.23 10.12 -3.84
CA ALA A 200 -12.49 11.49 -3.41
C ALA A 200 -11.51 12.48 -4.06
N GLY A 201 -10.21 12.13 -4.12
CA GLY A 201 -9.20 12.96 -4.80
C GLY A 201 -9.46 13.10 -6.30
N ALA A 202 -9.81 12.00 -6.98
CA ALA A 202 -10.14 11.99 -8.41
C ALA A 202 -11.39 12.85 -8.70
N MET A 203 -12.45 12.73 -7.91
CA MET A 203 -13.66 13.54 -8.03
C MET A 203 -13.38 15.04 -7.81
N GLN A 204 -12.56 15.38 -6.82
CA GLN A 204 -12.14 16.77 -6.58
C GLN A 204 -11.38 17.35 -7.77
N ARG A 205 -10.44 16.59 -8.35
CA ARG A 205 -9.71 17.02 -9.55
C ARG A 205 -10.63 17.14 -10.77
N LEU A 206 -11.55 16.19 -10.94
CA LEU A 206 -12.54 16.25 -12.02
C LEU A 206 -13.45 17.48 -11.91
N ARG A 207 -13.81 17.87 -10.69
CA ARG A 207 -14.55 19.12 -10.44
C ARG A 207 -13.74 20.35 -10.85
N GLN A 208 -12.43 20.37 -10.55
CA GLN A 208 -11.56 21.47 -11.00
C GLN A 208 -11.51 21.57 -12.53
N VAL A 209 -11.39 20.44 -13.23
CA VAL A 209 -11.46 20.38 -14.70
C VAL A 209 -12.82 20.86 -15.20
N GLY A 210 -13.92 20.40 -14.60
CA GLY A 210 -15.27 20.81 -14.95
C GLY A 210 -15.49 22.32 -14.82
N ARG A 211 -14.98 22.92 -13.75
CA ARG A 211 -15.02 24.38 -13.53
C ARG A 211 -14.21 25.15 -14.56
N ALA A 212 -12.98 24.71 -14.82
CA ALA A 212 -12.11 25.34 -15.81
C ALA A 212 -12.70 25.26 -17.23
N ALA A 213 -13.41 24.17 -17.53
CA ALA A 213 -14.05 23.92 -18.81
C ALA A 213 -15.48 24.46 -18.94
N GLY A 214 -16.08 25.01 -17.88
CA GLY A 214 -17.46 25.51 -17.88
C GLY A 214 -18.53 24.43 -18.06
N LEU A 215 -18.40 23.30 -17.37
CA LEU A 215 -19.28 22.12 -17.47
C LEU A 215 -20.19 21.97 -16.22
N PRO A 216 -21.31 22.71 -16.10
CA PRO A 216 -22.15 22.70 -14.89
C PRO A 216 -22.88 21.37 -14.65
N LEU A 217 -23.26 20.64 -15.71
CA LEU A 217 -23.87 19.31 -15.60
C LEU A 217 -22.90 18.28 -14.98
N LEU A 218 -21.59 18.51 -15.09
CA LEU A 218 -20.57 17.67 -14.45
C LEU A 218 -20.59 17.82 -12.93
N GLU A 219 -20.87 19.03 -12.42
CA GLU A 219 -20.87 19.31 -11.00
C GLU A 219 -22.02 18.59 -10.28
N GLU A 220 -23.22 18.57 -10.86
CA GLU A 220 -24.38 17.86 -10.29
C GLU A 220 -24.14 16.35 -10.18
N GLN A 221 -23.57 15.73 -11.22
CA GLN A 221 -23.21 14.31 -11.20
C GLN A 221 -22.12 14.00 -10.18
N LEU A 222 -21.13 14.89 -10.02
CA LEU A 222 -20.07 14.75 -9.02
C LEU A 222 -20.61 14.90 -7.59
N ASP A 223 -21.56 15.81 -7.36
CA ASP A 223 -22.19 15.99 -6.05
C ASP A 223 -22.93 14.72 -5.61
N GLU A 224 -23.63 14.03 -6.53
CA GLU A 224 -24.27 12.74 -6.24
C GLU A 224 -23.24 11.67 -5.85
N LEU A 225 -22.15 11.55 -6.61
CA LEU A 225 -21.12 10.56 -6.33
C LEU A 225 -20.36 10.84 -5.04
N GLU A 226 -20.09 12.11 -4.72
CA GLU A 226 -19.45 12.47 -3.45
C GLU A 226 -20.34 12.19 -2.24
N ARG A 227 -21.67 12.36 -2.36
CA ARG A 227 -22.61 11.93 -1.32
C ARG A 227 -22.58 10.41 -1.14
N ALA A 228 -22.66 9.65 -2.24
CA ALA A 228 -22.58 8.18 -2.19
C ALA A 228 -21.24 7.71 -1.58
N LEU A 229 -20.13 8.35 -1.95
CA LEU A 229 -18.82 8.05 -1.39
C LEU A 229 -18.72 8.42 0.10
N SER A 230 -19.30 9.55 0.51
CA SER A 230 -19.38 9.96 1.91
C SER A 230 -20.17 8.96 2.74
N ASP A 231 -21.28 8.44 2.21
CA ASP A 231 -22.08 7.40 2.86
C ASP A 231 -21.27 6.11 3.01
N GLU A 232 -20.52 5.70 1.99
CA GLU A 232 -19.59 4.56 2.09
C GLU A 232 -18.48 4.80 3.13
N ARG A 233 -17.86 5.98 3.14
CA ARG A 233 -16.83 6.34 4.15
C ARG A 233 -17.37 6.28 5.56
N SER A 234 -18.63 6.62 5.77
CA SER A 234 -19.27 6.52 7.09
C SER A 234 -19.36 5.07 7.58
N ARG A 235 -19.51 4.10 6.66
CA ARG A 235 -19.50 2.67 6.97
C ARG A 235 -18.10 2.18 7.36
N PHE A 236 -17.06 2.77 6.79
CA PHE A 236 -15.67 2.48 7.12
C PHE A 236 -15.15 3.24 8.35
N ALA A 237 -15.88 4.24 8.86
CA ALA A 237 -15.41 5.07 9.96
C ALA A 237 -15.25 4.30 11.28
N THR A 238 -16.06 3.27 11.50
CA THR A 238 -15.93 2.40 12.67
C THR A 238 -15.03 1.22 12.35
N ARG A 239 -13.95 1.08 13.14
CA ARG A 239 -13.08 -0.08 13.07
C ARG A 239 -13.92 -1.36 13.21
N PRO A 240 -13.82 -2.30 12.26
CA PRO A 240 -14.49 -3.58 12.36
C PRO A 240 -14.02 -4.32 13.62
N ARG A 241 -14.96 -4.90 14.38
CA ARG A 241 -14.65 -5.60 15.63
C ARG A 241 -14.58 -7.11 15.44
N SER A 242 -15.17 -7.61 14.37
CA SER A 242 -15.22 -9.03 14.05
C SER A 242 -14.81 -9.31 12.61
N ARG A 243 -14.51 -10.58 12.31
CA ARG A 243 -14.32 -11.06 10.93
C ARG A 243 -15.56 -10.81 10.07
N GLN A 244 -16.75 -11.04 10.64
CA GLN A 244 -18.01 -10.90 9.92
C GLN A 244 -18.30 -9.45 9.53
N ASP A 245 -17.84 -8.48 10.33
CA ASP A 245 -17.99 -7.06 10.04
C ASP A 245 -17.21 -6.68 8.76
N ILE A 246 -15.99 -7.20 8.59
CA ILE A 246 -15.12 -6.91 7.43
C ILE A 246 -15.63 -7.59 6.19
N ASP A 247 -15.94 -8.89 6.27
CA ASP A 247 -16.53 -9.62 5.14
C ASP A 247 -17.81 -8.96 4.66
N THR A 248 -18.61 -8.39 5.58
CA THR A 248 -19.81 -7.62 5.24
C THR A 248 -19.44 -6.33 4.54
N LEU A 249 -18.55 -5.51 5.11
CA LEU A 249 -18.10 -4.25 4.53
C LEU A 249 -17.54 -4.43 3.12
N GLU A 250 -16.69 -5.42 2.90
CA GLU A 250 -16.14 -5.74 1.57
C GLU A 250 -17.20 -6.23 0.58
N ARG A 251 -18.23 -6.97 1.04
CA ARG A 251 -19.31 -7.47 0.17
C ARG A 251 -20.32 -6.41 -0.19
N THR A 252 -20.60 -5.48 0.73
CA THR A 252 -21.64 -4.46 0.56
C THR A 252 -21.06 -3.13 0.11
N SER A 253 -19.76 -3.05 -0.16
CA SER A 253 -19.12 -1.81 -0.57
C SER A 253 -19.63 -1.36 -1.93
N GLY A 254 -20.05 -0.09 -2.01
CA GLY A 254 -20.43 0.58 -3.26
C GLY A 254 -19.25 1.17 -4.03
N LEU A 255 -18.01 0.99 -3.58
CA LEU A 255 -16.83 1.65 -4.16
C LEU A 255 -16.60 1.28 -5.63
N ALA A 256 -16.93 0.06 -6.05
CA ALA A 256 -16.82 -0.38 -7.44
C ALA A 256 -17.76 0.42 -8.37
N GLU A 257 -19.04 0.49 -8.03
CA GLU A 257 -20.04 1.24 -8.79
C GLU A 257 -19.69 2.75 -8.84
N ILE A 258 -19.22 3.30 -7.72
CA ILE A 258 -18.76 4.69 -7.65
C ILE A 258 -17.54 4.90 -8.55
N ALA A 259 -16.58 3.98 -8.56
CA ALA A 259 -15.40 4.04 -9.43
C ALA A 259 -15.81 4.02 -10.91
N ASP A 260 -16.68 3.10 -11.31
CA ASP A 260 -17.16 2.97 -12.69
C ASP A 260 -17.88 4.25 -13.15
N ARG A 261 -18.80 4.79 -12.33
CA ARG A 261 -19.49 6.06 -12.63
C ARG A 261 -18.52 7.24 -12.68
N THR A 262 -17.51 7.28 -11.81
CA THR A 262 -16.47 8.31 -11.85
C THR A 262 -15.71 8.25 -13.18
N ILE A 263 -15.40 7.05 -13.65
CA ILE A 263 -14.73 6.83 -14.94
C ILE A 263 -15.61 7.28 -16.10
N GLU A 264 -16.89 6.91 -16.13
CA GLU A 264 -17.82 7.37 -17.16
C GLU A 264 -17.82 8.89 -17.30
N ILE A 265 -17.83 9.60 -16.15
CA ILE A 265 -17.76 11.06 -16.11
C ILE A 265 -16.38 11.55 -16.60
N THR A 266 -15.27 10.93 -16.18
CA THR A 266 -13.92 11.31 -16.68
C THR A 266 -13.77 11.07 -18.19
N HIS A 267 -14.41 10.04 -18.75
CA HIS A 267 -14.43 9.77 -20.17
C HIS A 267 -15.23 10.83 -20.93
N ALA A 268 -16.40 11.21 -20.41
CA ALA A 268 -17.24 12.26 -21.00
C ALA A 268 -16.55 13.64 -20.99
N ALA A 269 -15.72 13.91 -19.98
CA ALA A 269 -14.86 15.08 -19.91
C ALA A 269 -13.67 14.98 -20.88
N GLY A 270 -12.81 13.97 -20.71
CA GLY A 270 -11.57 13.81 -21.48
C GLY A 270 -11.73 13.45 -22.95
N GLY A 271 -12.91 13.04 -23.41
CA GLY A 271 -13.21 12.82 -24.83
C GLY A 271 -13.44 14.12 -25.63
N ARG A 272 -13.43 15.28 -24.97
CA ARG A 272 -13.60 16.59 -25.61
C ARG A 272 -12.24 17.17 -25.97
N ARG A 273 -12.20 17.91 -27.09
CA ARG A 273 -11.08 18.77 -27.41
C ARG A 273 -11.20 20.05 -26.59
N TYR A 274 -10.17 20.36 -25.82
CA TYR A 274 -10.10 21.61 -25.06
C TYR A 274 -9.22 22.62 -25.80
N ASP A 275 -9.56 23.90 -25.70
CA ASP A 275 -8.74 24.96 -26.29
C ASP A 275 -7.47 25.24 -25.46
N ASP A 276 -7.49 24.90 -24.17
CA ASP A 276 -6.36 25.02 -23.25
C ASP A 276 -5.70 23.65 -23.02
N ARG A 277 -4.45 23.52 -23.47
CA ARG A 277 -3.63 22.30 -23.29
C ARG A 277 -3.43 21.92 -21.83
N ARG A 278 -3.41 22.88 -20.90
CA ARG A 278 -3.28 22.58 -19.46
C ARG A 278 -4.53 21.91 -18.93
N VAL A 279 -5.71 22.36 -19.38
CA VAL A 279 -7.00 21.75 -19.02
C VAL A 279 -7.11 20.36 -19.64
N GLU A 280 -6.64 20.18 -20.88
CA GLU A 280 -6.58 18.88 -21.55
C GLU A 280 -5.67 17.88 -20.83
N ALA A 281 -4.45 18.29 -20.46
CA ALA A 281 -3.52 17.48 -19.68
C ALA A 281 -4.10 17.11 -18.30
N GLN A 282 -4.73 18.06 -17.61
CA GLN A 282 -5.38 17.82 -16.32
C GLN A 282 -6.55 16.84 -16.42
N ALA A 283 -7.34 16.92 -17.51
CA ALA A 283 -8.42 15.97 -17.77
C ALA A 283 -7.90 14.54 -18.01
N LEU A 284 -6.81 14.39 -18.78
CA LEU A 284 -6.16 13.09 -19.01
C LEU A 284 -5.55 12.51 -17.73
N GLN A 285 -4.86 13.32 -16.92
CA GLN A 285 -4.34 12.91 -15.61
C GLN A 285 -5.46 12.44 -14.69
N THR A 286 -6.55 13.19 -14.61
CA THR A 286 -7.71 12.82 -13.78
C THR A 286 -8.31 11.48 -14.23
N ARG A 287 -8.37 11.23 -15.55
CA ARG A 287 -8.85 9.96 -16.10
C ARG A 287 -7.90 8.79 -15.79
N LEU A 288 -6.59 9.01 -15.85
CA LEU A 288 -5.59 8.00 -15.47
C LEU A 288 -5.74 7.58 -14.00
N GLU A 289 -5.99 8.53 -13.10
CA GLU A 289 -6.21 8.23 -11.69
C GLU A 289 -7.53 7.48 -11.44
N GLY A 290 -8.60 7.85 -12.13
CA GLY A 290 -9.88 7.13 -12.08
C GLY A 290 -9.73 5.66 -12.48
N LEU A 291 -9.06 5.40 -13.61
CA LEU A 291 -8.73 4.05 -14.08
C LEU A 291 -7.80 3.31 -13.11
N GLY A 292 -6.81 4.01 -12.54
CA GLY A 292 -5.97 3.45 -11.49
C GLY A 292 -6.80 2.97 -10.30
N THR A 293 -7.81 3.75 -9.90
CA THR A 293 -8.70 3.38 -8.80
C THR A 293 -9.56 2.16 -9.12
N GLN A 294 -10.13 2.08 -10.33
CA GLN A 294 -10.87 0.90 -10.79
C GLN A 294 -9.99 -0.36 -10.86
N LEU A 295 -8.76 -0.23 -11.36
CA LEU A 295 -7.80 -1.33 -11.35
C LEU A 295 -7.60 -1.86 -9.93
N ASN A 296 -7.48 -0.98 -8.94
CA ASN A 296 -7.34 -1.38 -7.54
C ASN A 296 -8.57 -2.13 -7.01
N VAL A 297 -9.78 -1.70 -7.39
CA VAL A 297 -11.03 -2.37 -7.01
C VAL A 297 -11.09 -3.77 -7.62
N HIS A 298 -10.79 -3.91 -8.92
CA HIS A 298 -10.79 -5.20 -9.61
C HIS A 298 -9.76 -6.16 -9.05
N MET A 299 -8.55 -5.68 -8.77
CA MET A 299 -7.51 -6.49 -8.11
C MET A 299 -7.95 -6.97 -6.72
N ALA A 300 -8.64 -6.12 -5.93
CA ALA A 300 -9.16 -6.51 -4.63
C ALA A 300 -10.25 -7.61 -4.75
N SER A 301 -11.16 -7.47 -5.70
CA SER A 301 -12.16 -8.49 -6.01
C SER A 301 -11.52 -9.80 -6.49
N LEU A 302 -10.48 -9.73 -7.32
CA LEU A 302 -9.72 -10.91 -7.75
C LEU A 302 -9.05 -11.61 -6.56
N ASN A 303 -8.37 -10.88 -5.67
CA ASN A 303 -7.77 -11.46 -4.46
C ASN A 303 -8.79 -12.24 -3.64
N LYS A 304 -9.99 -11.68 -3.46
CA LYS A 304 -11.08 -12.33 -2.71
C LYS A 304 -11.52 -13.64 -3.35
N LEU A 305 -11.66 -13.66 -4.67
CA LEU A 305 -12.02 -14.88 -5.41
C LEU A 305 -10.91 -15.94 -5.31
N GLU A 306 -9.64 -15.53 -5.44
CA GLU A 306 -8.48 -16.42 -5.28
C GLU A 306 -8.34 -16.98 -3.86
N ILE A 307 -8.60 -16.17 -2.82
CA ILE A 307 -8.67 -16.63 -1.43
C ILE A 307 -9.81 -17.64 -1.23
N GLN A 308 -10.98 -17.40 -1.84
CA GLN A 308 -12.07 -18.37 -1.81
C GLN A 308 -11.68 -19.68 -2.50
N LYS A 309 -11.00 -19.60 -3.64
CA LYS A 309 -10.49 -20.76 -4.38
C LYS A 309 -9.46 -21.55 -3.56
N ALA A 310 -8.58 -20.87 -2.83
CA ALA A 310 -7.59 -21.51 -1.95
C ALA A 310 -8.21 -22.40 -0.87
N LYS A 311 -9.43 -22.09 -0.40
CA LYS A 311 -10.17 -22.91 0.58
C LYS A 311 -10.55 -24.29 0.06
N TYR A 312 -10.56 -24.49 -1.26
CA TYR A 312 -10.84 -25.78 -1.89
C TYR A 312 -9.56 -26.62 -2.10
N GLY A 313 -8.38 -26.11 -1.75
CA GLY A 313 -7.12 -26.87 -1.82
C GLY A 313 -6.77 -27.41 -3.22
N GLY A 314 -7.33 -26.81 -4.28
CA GLY A 314 -7.11 -27.24 -5.67
C GLY A 314 -7.94 -28.45 -6.13
N VAL A 315 -8.80 -29.04 -5.29
CA VAL A 315 -9.66 -30.17 -5.68
C VAL A 315 -11.14 -29.81 -5.43
N GLY A 316 -11.93 -29.75 -6.51
CA GLY A 316 -13.37 -29.47 -6.41
C GLY A 316 -13.74 -27.99 -6.32
N THR A 317 -12.90 -27.09 -6.83
CA THR A 317 -13.26 -25.68 -7.01
C THR A 317 -14.52 -25.57 -7.89
N PRO A 318 -15.55 -24.81 -7.47
CA PRO A 318 -16.74 -24.60 -8.30
C PRO A 318 -16.40 -23.89 -9.62
N LEU A 319 -16.92 -24.38 -10.76
CA LEU A 319 -16.72 -23.76 -12.08
C LEU A 319 -17.15 -22.28 -12.13
N ILE A 320 -18.18 -21.91 -11.37
CA ILE A 320 -18.64 -20.52 -11.25
C ILE A 320 -17.52 -19.64 -10.68
N LEU A 321 -16.79 -20.13 -9.68
CA LEU A 321 -15.71 -19.37 -9.06
C LEU A 321 -14.52 -19.21 -10.01
N GLU A 322 -14.19 -20.24 -10.79
CA GLU A 322 -13.15 -20.15 -11.83
C GLU A 322 -13.54 -19.14 -12.92
N HIS A 323 -14.80 -19.18 -13.37
CA HIS A 323 -15.29 -18.24 -14.37
C HIS A 323 -15.23 -16.78 -13.88
N GLN A 324 -15.62 -16.52 -12.63
CA GLN A 324 -15.54 -15.17 -12.03
C GLN A 324 -14.10 -14.64 -11.96
N ILE A 325 -13.12 -15.52 -11.70
CA ILE A 325 -11.70 -15.18 -11.69
C ILE A 325 -11.22 -14.81 -13.10
N ASP A 326 -11.60 -15.60 -14.10
CA ASP A 326 -11.22 -15.33 -15.49
C ASP A 326 -11.85 -14.02 -16.00
N GLU A 327 -13.13 -13.79 -15.72
CA GLU A 327 -13.84 -12.57 -16.11
C GLU A 327 -13.17 -11.31 -15.56
N ILE A 328 -12.86 -11.30 -14.25
CA ILE A 328 -12.23 -10.13 -13.65
C ILE A 328 -10.77 -9.94 -14.12
N GLY A 329 -10.07 -11.04 -14.42
CA GLY A 329 -8.73 -10.99 -15.03
C GLY A 329 -8.74 -10.26 -16.37
N VAL A 330 -9.72 -10.54 -17.22
CA VAL A 330 -9.90 -9.85 -18.52
C VAL A 330 -10.17 -8.36 -18.32
N GLU A 331 -10.97 -7.97 -17.33
CA GLU A 331 -11.24 -6.56 -17.02
C GLU A 331 -9.98 -5.83 -16.55
N ILE A 332 -9.18 -6.45 -15.67
CA ILE A 332 -7.90 -5.93 -15.20
C ILE A 332 -6.95 -5.61 -16.37
N ASP A 333 -6.79 -6.54 -17.30
CA ASP A 333 -5.90 -6.37 -18.45
C ASP A 333 -6.40 -5.25 -19.38
N ARG A 334 -7.72 -5.15 -19.59
CA ARG A 334 -8.33 -4.08 -20.38
C ARG A 334 -8.10 -2.70 -19.77
N VAL A 335 -8.22 -2.57 -18.44
CA VAL A 335 -7.96 -1.30 -17.74
C VAL A 335 -6.49 -0.92 -17.88
N ARG A 336 -5.56 -1.85 -17.67
CA ARG A 336 -4.11 -1.62 -17.83
C ARG A 336 -3.76 -1.11 -19.23
N GLN A 337 -4.26 -1.77 -20.27
CA GLN A 337 -4.02 -1.37 -21.66
C GLN A 337 -4.55 0.05 -21.95
N THR A 338 -5.72 0.39 -21.40
CA THR A 338 -6.29 1.73 -21.55
C THR A 338 -5.43 2.79 -20.86
N MET A 339 -4.91 2.50 -19.67
CA MET A 339 -4.00 3.40 -18.95
C MET A 339 -2.70 3.63 -19.72
N GLU A 340 -2.12 2.60 -20.34
CA GLU A 340 -0.91 2.74 -21.16
C GLU A 340 -1.13 3.72 -22.31
N GLY A 341 -2.20 3.57 -23.09
CA GLY A 341 -2.51 4.48 -24.20
C GLY A 341 -2.77 5.92 -23.76
N LEU A 342 -3.34 6.15 -22.57
CA LEU A 342 -3.53 7.50 -22.03
C LEU A 342 -2.23 8.14 -21.53
N ARG A 343 -1.30 7.35 -20.98
CA ARG A 343 0.03 7.84 -20.60
C ARG A 343 0.82 8.33 -21.82
N GLU A 344 0.73 7.61 -22.93
CA GLU A 344 1.34 8.03 -24.20
C GLU A 344 0.76 9.35 -24.70
N GLN A 345 -0.57 9.53 -24.65
CA GLN A 345 -1.23 10.79 -25.03
C GLN A 345 -0.82 11.95 -24.13
N LEU A 346 -0.75 11.73 -22.82
CA LEU A 346 -0.34 12.74 -21.86
C LEU A 346 1.11 13.19 -22.10
N ALA A 347 2.02 12.25 -22.40
CA ALA A 347 3.42 12.56 -22.70
C ALA A 347 3.60 13.49 -23.91
N VAL A 348 2.65 13.49 -24.86
CA VAL A 348 2.67 14.40 -26.03
C VAL A 348 2.22 15.83 -25.66
N LEU A 349 1.35 15.97 -24.65
CA LEU A 349 0.76 17.25 -24.24
C LEU A 349 1.62 17.98 -23.19
N ASP A 350 2.33 17.23 -22.36
CA ASP A 350 3.24 17.73 -21.32
C ASP A 350 4.59 17.01 -21.42
N PRO A 351 5.44 17.36 -22.40
CA PRO A 351 6.78 16.79 -22.49
C PRO A 351 7.57 17.23 -21.27
N SER A 352 8.14 16.27 -20.53
CA SER A 352 9.06 16.52 -19.42
C SER A 352 10.05 17.66 -19.76
N PRO A 353 10.42 18.53 -18.80
CA PRO A 353 11.41 19.59 -19.04
C PRO A 353 12.78 19.09 -19.56
N ASP A 354 13.02 17.79 -19.60
CA ASP A 354 14.23 17.18 -20.16
C ASP A 354 14.26 17.10 -21.70
N ASP A 355 13.18 17.44 -22.42
CA ASP A 355 13.15 17.41 -23.90
C ASP A 355 13.39 18.78 -24.56
N HIS A 356 14.02 19.72 -23.86
CA HIS A 356 14.65 20.88 -24.50
C HIS A 356 16.05 20.51 -24.99
N GLY A 357 16.09 19.60 -25.96
CA GLY A 357 17.26 19.42 -26.81
C GLY A 357 17.45 20.63 -27.72
N ARG A 358 18.40 21.51 -27.36
CA ARG A 358 19.40 22.10 -28.28
C ARG A 358 20.45 22.91 -27.54
#